data_AF-A0A925UG74-F1
#
_entry.id   AF-A0A925UG74-F1
#
_cell.length_a   1.000
_cell.length_b   1.000
_cell.length_c   1.000
_cell.angle_alpha   90.00
_cell.angle_beta   90.00
_cell.angle_gamma   90.00
#
_symmetry.space_group_name_H-M   'P 1'
#
loop_
_entity.id
_entity.type
_entity.pdbx_description
1 polymer ?
#
loop_
_entity_poly.entity_id
_entity_poly.type
_entity_poly.pdbx_seq_one_letter_code
_entity_poly.pdbx_strand_id
1 'polypeptide(L)'
;MKDFPAREKLDLTEKVARYLVLAGTLDKNSAPDDYDMANELSLELAMVLPTPIYRAMVEAAAHPDGKVNPATVVVMMRNELLGASDPELHPEQVVFHTPGVATKARSKAH
;
A
#
# COMPACT_ATOMS: atom_id res chain seq x y z
N MET A 1 16.95 3.79 -4.08
CA MET A 1 16.95 2.33 -4.35
C MET A 1 18.17 1.93 -5.20
N LYS A 2 18.56 0.65 -5.25
CA LYS A 2 19.35 0.14 -6.40
C LYS A 2 18.57 0.50 -7.68
N ASP A 3 19.25 0.85 -8.77
CA ASP A 3 18.59 1.07 -10.06
C ASP A 3 17.99 -0.26 -10.55
N PHE A 4 16.78 -0.55 -10.10
CA PHE A 4 16.01 -1.70 -10.53
C PHE A 4 15.64 -1.51 -12.01
N PRO A 5 15.88 -2.51 -12.87
CA PRO A 5 15.32 -2.54 -14.21
C PRO A 5 13.80 -2.28 -14.16
N ALA A 6 13.25 -1.67 -15.21
CA ALA A 6 11.82 -1.29 -15.25
C ALA A 6 10.86 -2.44 -14.91
N ARG A 7 11.20 -3.68 -15.31
CA ARG A 7 10.42 -4.88 -14.99
C ARG A 7 10.40 -5.20 -13.49
N GLU A 8 11.52 -5.03 -12.79
CA GLU A 8 11.63 -5.28 -11.35
C GLU A 8 10.89 -4.20 -10.55
N LYS A 9 10.82 -2.96 -11.06
CA LYS A 9 9.98 -1.89 -10.50
C LYS A 9 8.49 -2.22 -10.56
N LEU A 10 8.02 -2.81 -11.67
CA LEU A 10 6.62 -3.22 -11.83
C LEU A 10 6.27 -4.38 -10.91
N ASP A 11 7.13 -5.41 -10.82
CA ASP A 11 6.96 -6.55 -9.91
C ASP A 11 6.89 -6.10 -8.45
N LEU A 12 7.76 -5.16 -8.05
CA LEU A 12 7.73 -4.58 -6.72
C LEU A 12 6.42 -3.83 -6.44
N THR A 13 5.95 -3.05 -7.41
CA THR A 13 4.68 -2.30 -7.28
C THR A 13 3.50 -3.25 -7.12
N GLU A 14 3.48 -4.35 -7.86
CA GLU A 14 2.47 -5.41 -7.75
C GLU A 14 2.47 -6.04 -6.35
N LYS A 15 3.64 -6.39 -5.82
CA LYS A 15 3.76 -6.98 -4.47
C LYS A 15 3.28 -6.02 -3.38
N VAL A 16 3.63 -4.74 -3.45
CA VAL A 16 3.13 -3.72 -2.50
C VAL A 16 1.61 -3.62 -2.58
N ALA A 17 1.04 -3.55 -3.78
CA ALA A 17 -0.41 -3.48 -3.96
C ALA A 17 -1.11 -4.74 -3.41
N ARG A 18 -0.57 -5.93 -3.71
CA ARG A 18 -1.10 -7.20 -3.22
C ARG A 18 -1.05 -7.28 -1.70
N TYR A 19 0.06 -6.86 -1.09
CA TYR A 19 0.18 -6.83 0.37
C TYR A 19 -0.85 -5.88 0.99
N LEU A 20 -0.97 -4.65 0.49
CA LEU A 20 -1.91 -3.66 1.04
C LEU A 20 -3.37 -4.14 0.99
N VAL A 21 -3.77 -4.82 -0.09
CA VAL A 21 -5.12 -5.39 -0.21
C VAL A 21 -5.29 -6.59 0.71
N LEU A 22 -4.36 -7.54 0.68
CA LEU A 22 -4.46 -8.77 1.46
C LEU A 22 -4.44 -8.46 2.96
N ALA A 23 -3.37 -7.83 3.45
CA ALA A 23 -3.19 -7.55 4.87
C ALA A 23 -4.27 -6.58 5.41
N GLY A 24 -4.71 -5.62 4.61
CA GLY A 24 -5.77 -4.68 5.00
C GLY A 24 -7.18 -5.29 5.05
N THR A 25 -7.37 -6.53 4.56
CA THR A 25 -8.67 -7.23 4.57
C THR A 25 -8.66 -8.50 5.42
N LEU A 26 -7.51 -8.87 6.02
CA LEU A 26 -7.43 -10.01 6.93
C LEU A 26 -8.27 -9.78 8.19
N ASP A 27 -9.04 -10.78 8.56
CA ASP A 27 -9.73 -10.86 9.84
C ASP A 27 -9.67 -12.27 10.42
N LYS A 28 -10.14 -12.45 11.65
CA LYS A 28 -10.09 -13.73 12.39
C LYS A 28 -10.74 -14.93 11.68
N ASN A 29 -11.52 -14.71 10.62
CA ASN A 29 -12.17 -15.75 9.81
C ASN A 29 -11.47 -15.97 8.45
N SER A 30 -10.43 -15.20 8.13
CA SER A 30 -9.59 -15.41 6.93
C SER A 30 -8.92 -16.78 6.98
N ALA A 31 -8.63 -17.34 5.81
CA ALA A 31 -7.98 -18.65 5.74
C ALA A 31 -6.53 -18.56 6.27
N PRO A 32 -5.98 -19.62 6.88
CA PRO A 32 -4.56 -19.65 7.29
C PRO A 32 -3.60 -19.27 6.15
N ASP A 33 -3.87 -19.75 4.94
CA ASP A 33 -3.07 -19.45 3.74
C ASP A 33 -3.02 -17.94 3.41
N ASP A 34 -4.07 -17.17 3.74
CA ASP A 34 -4.07 -15.72 3.53
C ASP A 34 -3.11 -15.01 4.49
N TYR A 35 -3.01 -15.49 5.73
CA TYR A 35 -2.04 -14.99 6.70
C TYR A 35 -0.61 -15.34 6.29
N ASP A 36 -0.37 -16.57 5.87
CA ASP A 36 0.95 -17.01 5.41
C ASP A 36 1.41 -16.18 4.21
N MET A 37 0.52 -15.96 3.24
CA MET A 37 0.80 -15.14 2.06
C MET A 37 1.07 -13.66 2.43
N ALA A 38 0.33 -13.09 3.38
CA ALA A 38 0.59 -11.73 3.85
C ALA A 38 1.95 -11.63 4.56
N ASN A 39 2.31 -12.63 5.36
CA ASN A 39 3.59 -12.69 6.06
C ASN A 39 4.77 -12.83 5.07
N GLU A 40 4.66 -13.73 4.09
CA GLU A 40 5.66 -13.90 3.04
C GLU A 40 5.90 -12.59 2.28
N LEU A 41 4.83 -11.93 1.83
CA LEU A 41 4.92 -10.64 1.15
C LEU A 41 5.54 -9.57 2.06
N SER A 42 5.15 -9.50 3.33
CA SER A 42 5.73 -8.53 4.28
C SER A 42 7.23 -8.70 4.41
N LEU A 43 7.71 -9.95 4.55
CA LEU A 43 9.12 -10.26 4.71
C LEU A 43 9.91 -9.98 3.44
N GLU A 44 9.37 -10.36 2.28
CA GLU A 44 10.01 -10.07 0.99
C GLU A 44 10.15 -8.56 0.78
N LEU A 45 9.08 -7.81 1.02
CA LEU A 45 9.04 -6.35 0.86
C LEU A 45 9.98 -5.63 1.85
N ALA A 46 10.17 -6.16 3.05
CA ALA A 46 11.13 -5.63 4.02
C ALA A 46 12.58 -5.67 3.52
N MET A 47 12.92 -6.62 2.64
CA MET A 47 14.27 -6.78 2.10
C MET A 47 14.58 -5.82 0.95
N VAL A 48 13.55 -5.33 0.26
CA VAL A 48 13.70 -4.59 -1.00
C VAL A 48 13.23 -3.15 -0.93
N LEU A 49 12.27 -2.82 -0.06
CA LEU A 49 11.75 -1.47 0.07
C LEU A 49 12.68 -0.58 0.91
N PRO A 50 12.76 0.73 0.60
CA PRO A 50 13.34 1.70 1.52
C PRO A 50 12.58 1.69 2.84
N THR A 51 13.30 1.76 3.96
CA THR A 51 12.73 1.72 5.32
C THR A 51 11.52 2.64 5.52
N PRO A 52 11.50 3.90 5.03
CA PRO A 52 10.34 4.76 5.18
C PRO A 52 9.09 4.23 4.47
N ILE A 53 9.25 3.67 3.27
CA ILE A 53 8.15 3.11 2.47
C ILE A 53 7.63 1.83 3.13
N TYR A 54 8.52 0.94 3.56
CA TYR A 54 8.12 -0.29 4.25
C TYR A 54 7.30 0.01 5.51
N ARG A 55 7.76 0.95 6.35
CA ARG A 55 7.03 1.35 7.56
C ARG A 55 5.66 1.93 7.24
N ALA A 56 5.57 2.82 6.25
CA ALA A 56 4.30 3.38 5.81
C ALA A 56 3.35 2.30 5.26
N MET A 57 3.88 1.31 4.54
CA MET A 57 3.10 0.20 3.99
C MET A 57 2.47 -0.67 5.09
N VAL A 58 3.26 -1.08 6.09
CA VAL A 58 2.76 -1.89 7.21
C VAL A 58 1.73 -1.12 8.04
N GLU A 59 2.01 0.15 8.34
CA GLU A 59 1.07 1.00 9.08
C GLU A 59 -0.24 1.21 8.30
N ALA A 60 -0.16 1.48 6.98
CA ALA A 60 -1.33 1.64 6.12
C ALA A 60 -2.19 0.37 6.03
N ALA A 61 -1.58 -0.82 6.16
CA ALA A 61 -2.31 -2.08 6.16
C ALA A 61 -2.97 -2.38 7.53
N ALA A 62 -2.24 -2.18 8.62
CA ALA A 62 -2.72 -2.54 9.97
C ALA A 62 -3.62 -1.47 10.59
N HIS A 63 -3.25 -0.19 10.45
CA HIS A 63 -3.82 0.94 11.18
C HIS A 63 -3.94 2.20 10.28
N PRO A 64 -4.68 2.13 9.16
CA PRO A 64 -4.80 3.27 8.26
C PRO A 64 -5.45 4.49 8.94
N ASP A 65 -4.86 5.66 8.74
CA ASP A 65 -5.38 6.93 9.23
C ASP A 65 -5.35 8.04 8.14
N GLY A 66 -5.61 9.28 8.55
CA GLY A 66 -5.61 10.43 7.63
C GLY A 66 -4.23 10.83 7.11
N LYS A 67 -3.14 10.33 7.71
CA LYS A 67 -1.75 10.66 7.38
C LYS A 67 -1.03 9.50 6.70
N VAL A 68 -1.34 8.26 7.06
CA VAL A 68 -0.74 7.04 6.52
C VAL A 68 -1.85 6.08 6.13
N ASN A 69 -1.98 5.85 4.83
CA ASN A 69 -2.97 4.97 4.24
C ASN A 69 -2.45 4.43 2.89
N PRO A 70 -3.16 3.50 2.23
CA PRO A 70 -2.68 2.93 0.98
C PRO A 70 -2.34 3.97 -0.11
N ALA A 71 -3.10 5.07 -0.19
CA ALA A 71 -2.83 6.14 -1.15
C ALA A 71 -1.51 6.87 -0.88
N THR A 72 -1.18 7.13 0.39
CA THR A 72 0.11 7.76 0.73
C THR A 72 1.29 6.85 0.39
N VAL A 73 1.14 5.52 0.56
CA VAL A 73 2.17 4.55 0.20
C VAL A 73 2.39 4.52 -1.32
N VAL A 74 1.31 4.61 -2.11
CA VAL A 74 1.39 4.72 -3.58
C VAL A 74 2.16 5.97 -4.00
N VAL A 75 1.89 7.12 -3.38
CA VAL A 75 2.64 8.36 -3.66
C VAL A 75 4.11 8.22 -3.31
N MET A 76 4.44 7.64 -2.15
CA MET A 76 5.84 7.39 -1.76
C MET A 76 6.56 6.46 -2.74
N MET A 77 5.91 5.38 -3.15
CA MET A 77 6.43 4.46 -4.17
C MET A 77 6.64 5.16 -5.50
N ARG A 78 5.66 5.95 -5.96
CA ARG A 78 5.76 6.70 -7.21
C ARG A 78 6.95 7.66 -7.21
N ASN A 79 7.13 8.41 -6.13
CA ASN A 79 8.24 9.36 -5.98
C ASN A 79 9.61 8.64 -5.99
N GLU A 80 9.71 7.48 -5.33
CA GLU A 80 10.94 6.67 -5.36
C GLU A 80 11.22 6.09 -6.76
N LEU A 81 10.18 5.66 -7.50
CA LEU A 81 10.34 4.97 -8.78
C LEU A 81 10.55 5.90 -9.98
N LEU A 82 9.85 7.04 -10.01
CA LEU A 82 9.79 7.98 -11.14
C LEU A 82 10.66 9.23 -10.95
N GLY A 83 11.11 9.50 -9.71
CA GLY A 83 11.94 10.66 -9.40
C GLY A 83 11.21 12.00 -9.52
N ALA A 84 11.97 13.10 -9.42
CA ALA A 84 11.43 14.46 -9.26
C ALA A 84 10.86 15.12 -10.53
N SER A 85 10.86 14.44 -11.68
CA SER A 85 10.45 15.02 -12.97
C SER A 85 8.98 14.81 -13.32
N ASP A 86 8.24 14.03 -12.54
CA ASP A 86 6.84 13.70 -12.80
C ASP A 86 5.93 14.60 -11.92
N PRO A 87 4.84 15.20 -12.47
CA PRO A 87 3.89 15.99 -11.69
C PRO A 87 3.51 15.35 -10.36
N GLU A 88 3.42 16.16 -9.30
CA GLU A 88 3.08 15.68 -7.96
C GLU A 88 1.68 15.02 -7.95
N LEU A 89 1.61 13.80 -7.42
CA LEU A 89 0.37 13.07 -7.20
C LEU A 89 0.02 13.17 -5.72
N HIS A 90 -1.17 13.67 -5.41
CA HIS A 90 -1.65 13.74 -4.04
C HIS A 90 -2.46 12.50 -3.66
N PRO A 91 -2.48 12.07 -2.38
CA PRO A 91 -3.19 10.86 -1.95
C PRO A 91 -4.68 10.84 -2.33
N GLU A 92 -5.36 11.98 -2.29
CA GLU A 92 -6.78 12.12 -2.69
C GLU A 92 -7.04 11.85 -4.18
N GLN A 93 -5.99 11.80 -4.99
CA GLN A 93 -6.06 11.48 -6.42
C GLN A 93 -5.80 9.98 -6.69
N VAL A 94 -5.46 9.20 -5.67
CA VAL A 94 -5.24 7.75 -5.78
C VAL A 94 -6.53 7.01 -5.47
N VAL A 95 -7.00 6.22 -6.43
CA VAL A 95 -8.19 5.38 -6.26
C VAL A 95 -7.79 4.00 -5.77
N PHE A 96 -8.49 3.50 -4.75
CA PHE A 96 -8.38 2.11 -4.30
C PHE A 96 -9.79 1.53 -4.14
N HIS A 97 -9.95 0.27 -4.55
CA HIS A 97 -11.21 -0.46 -4.43
C HIS A 97 -11.01 -1.61 -3.46
N THR A 98 -11.69 -1.57 -2.32
CA THR A 98 -11.67 -2.66 -1.34
C THR A 98 -13.10 -3.10 -1.00
N PRO A 99 -13.35 -4.41 -0.87
CA PRO A 99 -14.67 -4.90 -0.42
C PRO A 99 -15.00 -4.32 0.96
N GLY A 100 -16.26 -3.89 1.16
CA GLY A 100 -16.72 -3.46 2.47
C GLY A 100 -16.40 -2.01 2.88
N VAL A 101 -15.63 -1.25 2.10
CA VAL A 101 -15.52 0.23 2.28
C VAL A 101 -16.69 0.92 1.57
N ALA A 102 -17.90 0.47 1.88
CA ALA A 102 -19.11 1.19 1.52
C ALA A 102 -19.28 2.35 2.52
N THR A 103 -18.98 3.56 2.06
CA THR A 103 -19.52 4.83 2.58
C THR A 103 -19.30 5.11 4.07
N LYS A 104 -18.23 5.84 4.42
CA LYS A 104 -18.37 6.81 5.51
C LYS A 104 -19.52 7.74 5.13
N ALA A 105 -20.61 7.70 5.88
CA ALA A 105 -21.72 8.61 5.69
C ALA A 105 -21.17 10.04 5.66
N ARG A 106 -21.45 10.79 4.58
CA ARG A 106 -21.35 12.26 4.65
C ARG A 106 -22.22 12.67 5.83
N SER A 107 -21.59 13.17 6.89
CA SER A 107 -22.28 13.74 8.04
C SER A 107 -23.36 14.68 7.51
N LYS A 108 -24.63 14.36 7.80
CA LYS A 108 -25.71 15.30 7.57
C LYS A 108 -25.54 16.41 8.60
N ALA A 109 -24.89 17.49 8.20
CA ALA A 109 -25.12 18.78 8.84
C ALA A 109 -26.49 19.28 8.36
N HIS A 110 -27.48 19.21 9.25
CA HIS A 110 -28.69 20.02 9.24
C HIS A 110 -29.26 20.09 10.64
#